data_AF-A0AAW3ATV3-F1
#
_entry.id   AF-A0AAW3ATV3-F1
#
_cell.length_a   1.000
_cell.length_b   1.000
_cell.length_c   1.000
_cell.angle_alpha   90.00
_cell.angle_beta   90.00
_cell.angle_gamma   90.00
#
_symmetry.space_group_name_H-M   'P 1'
#
loop_
_entity.id
_entity.type
_entity.pdbx_description
1 polymer ?
#
loop_
_entity_poly.entity_id
_entity_poly.type
_entity_poly.pdbx_seq_one_letter_code
_entity_poly.pdbx_strand_id
1 'polypeptide(L)'
;MKSSMVAVSSSLELTKKSFLADILRKAAERLGHKQLWRIANQLERLSSPVSADAVRDALRDISIFLSDEDYAHMCEAYATGAAHGQQGARMIDTPALIHSLSTAPLMPRRKYAVDLVIRKLDPSGTGTVSYSSLSEHYDVLRHPEVRNGARSESDVVDAFFDNFAIDGSPMEQLTVAEMRMYCIGVSMLIKEDTDFELWCTRAFCLDRPKLEQGKGVSEVTGSRTYSRQSRLLGEERQHPLYTTTNGEYGKESTSADYSLPKYGLPQQFTRNLKGCTGGATSMNM
;
A
#
# COMPACT_ATOMS: atom_id res chain seq x y z
N MET A 1 5.61 -38.26 -18.18
CA MET A 1 4.66 -38.83 -17.19
C MET A 1 4.96 -38.32 -15.75
N LYS A 2 5.27 -37.03 -15.54
CA LYS A 2 5.54 -36.46 -14.19
C LYS A 2 4.51 -35.42 -13.72
N SER A 3 3.62 -34.94 -14.58
CA SER A 3 2.68 -33.86 -14.24
C SER A 3 1.43 -34.32 -13.47
N SER A 4 1.13 -35.62 -13.40
CA SER A 4 -0.10 -36.13 -12.74
C SER A 4 0.03 -36.21 -11.21
N MET A 5 1.21 -36.53 -10.67
CA MET A 5 1.42 -36.66 -9.21
C MET A 5 1.37 -35.32 -8.46
N VAL A 6 1.77 -34.21 -9.10
CA VAL A 6 1.80 -32.88 -8.47
C VAL A 6 0.37 -32.34 -8.28
N ALA A 7 -0.52 -32.56 -9.26
CA ALA A 7 -1.91 -32.10 -9.19
C ALA A 7 -2.75 -32.89 -8.17
N VAL A 8 -2.45 -34.18 -7.97
CA VAL A 8 -3.14 -35.00 -6.96
C VAL A 8 -2.67 -34.66 -5.54
N SER A 9 -1.36 -34.42 -5.35
CA SER A 9 -0.84 -33.96 -4.04
C SER A 9 -1.35 -32.58 -3.67
N SER A 10 -1.43 -31.64 -4.62
CA SER A 10 -1.96 -30.30 -4.32
C SER A 10 -3.45 -30.32 -3.97
N SER A 11 -4.24 -31.15 -4.65
CA SER A 11 -5.68 -31.31 -4.37
C SER A 11 -5.94 -31.96 -3.00
N LEU A 12 -5.11 -32.94 -2.60
CA LEU A 12 -5.15 -33.55 -1.26
C LEU A 12 -4.61 -32.61 -0.16
N GLU A 13 -3.67 -31.72 -0.47
CA GLU A 13 -3.21 -30.70 0.47
C GLU A 13 -4.25 -29.59 0.71
N LEU A 14 -5.02 -29.23 -0.33
CA LEU A 14 -6.11 -28.26 -0.24
C LEU A 14 -7.26 -28.76 0.63
N THR A 15 -7.58 -30.06 0.58
CA THR A 15 -8.62 -30.66 1.46
C THR A 15 -8.14 -30.83 2.89
N LYS A 16 -6.86 -31.14 3.11
CA LYS A 16 -6.27 -31.22 4.47
C LYS A 16 -6.10 -29.86 5.15
N LYS A 17 -6.06 -28.77 4.38
CA LYS A 17 -5.95 -27.39 4.88
C LYS A 17 -7.31 -26.67 4.97
N SER A 18 -8.42 -27.41 4.88
CA SER A 18 -9.78 -26.86 5.04
C SER A 18 -9.95 -26.07 6.33
N PHE A 19 -9.31 -26.54 7.41
CA PHE A 19 -9.34 -25.87 8.71
C PHE A 19 -8.73 -24.47 8.70
N LEU A 20 -7.73 -24.19 7.83
CA LEU A 20 -7.17 -22.84 7.69
C LEU A 20 -8.23 -21.86 7.17
N ALA A 21 -9.01 -22.28 6.19
CA ALA A 21 -10.10 -21.47 5.66
C ALA A 21 -11.22 -21.26 6.69
N ASP A 22 -11.47 -22.24 7.55
CA ASP A 22 -12.43 -22.12 8.65
C ASP A 22 -11.96 -21.13 9.72
N ILE A 23 -10.69 -21.21 10.14
CA ILE A 23 -10.08 -20.22 11.05
C ILE A 23 -10.26 -18.80 10.50
N LEU A 24 -9.95 -18.59 9.22
CA LEU A 24 -10.03 -17.26 8.60
C LEU A 24 -11.45 -16.76 8.48
N ARG A 25 -12.41 -17.63 8.19
CA ARG A 25 -13.83 -17.28 8.14
C ARG A 25 -14.34 -16.87 9.52
N LYS A 26 -14.09 -17.69 10.54
CA LYS A 26 -14.43 -17.38 11.94
C LYS A 26 -13.78 -16.08 12.40
N ALA A 27 -12.51 -15.87 12.05
CA ALA A 27 -11.82 -14.63 12.35
C ALA A 27 -12.45 -13.42 11.64
N ALA A 28 -12.77 -13.54 10.35
CA ALA A 28 -13.39 -12.46 9.59
C ALA A 28 -14.77 -12.07 10.14
N GLU A 29 -15.55 -13.05 10.64
CA GLU A 29 -16.84 -12.82 11.29
C GLU A 29 -16.71 -12.13 12.66
N ARG A 30 -15.67 -12.44 13.44
CA ARG A 30 -15.50 -11.93 14.81
C ARG A 30 -14.72 -10.62 14.89
N LEU A 31 -13.60 -10.54 14.19
CA LEU A 31 -12.69 -9.38 14.18
C LEU A 31 -13.03 -8.37 13.10
N GLY A 32 -13.67 -8.84 12.02
CA GLY A 32 -13.80 -8.09 10.79
C GLY A 32 -12.62 -8.32 9.84
N HIS A 33 -12.90 -8.27 8.54
CA HIS A 33 -11.95 -8.57 7.47
C HIS A 33 -10.63 -7.77 7.56
N LYS A 34 -10.67 -6.49 7.93
CA LYS A 34 -9.46 -5.65 8.01
C LYS A 34 -8.57 -5.97 9.21
N GLN A 35 -9.04 -6.75 10.19
CA GLN A 35 -8.35 -7.01 11.45
C GLN A 35 -7.80 -8.45 11.52
N LEU A 36 -7.77 -9.18 10.41
CA LEU A 36 -7.20 -10.54 10.36
C LEU A 36 -5.71 -10.60 10.71
N TRP A 37 -4.98 -9.48 10.57
CA TRP A 37 -3.58 -9.35 10.99
C TRP A 37 -3.39 -9.60 12.49
N ARG A 38 -4.42 -9.41 13.33
CA ARG A 38 -4.35 -9.71 14.76
C ARG A 38 -4.06 -11.18 15.05
N ILE A 39 -4.44 -12.09 14.15
CA ILE A 39 -4.10 -13.52 14.28
C ILE A 39 -2.59 -13.70 14.17
N ALA A 40 -1.95 -13.07 13.17
CA ALA A 40 -0.51 -13.15 12.98
C ALA A 40 0.22 -12.58 14.19
N ASN A 41 -0.17 -11.40 14.67
CA ASN A 41 0.39 -10.80 15.88
C ASN A 41 0.30 -11.71 17.12
N GLN A 42 -0.86 -12.32 17.37
CA GLN A 42 -1.04 -13.20 18.53
C GLN A 42 -0.20 -14.48 18.41
N LEU A 43 -0.06 -15.02 17.20
CA LEU A 43 0.79 -16.19 16.97
C LEU A 43 2.29 -15.86 17.00
N GLU A 44 2.69 -14.65 16.57
CA GLU A 44 4.08 -14.17 16.60
C GLU A 44 4.55 -13.86 18.03
N ARG A 45 3.64 -13.47 18.92
CA ARG A 45 3.93 -13.31 20.36
C ARG A 45 4.33 -14.63 21.04
N LEU A 46 3.99 -15.76 20.45
CA LEU A 46 4.34 -17.08 20.98
C LEU A 46 5.73 -17.49 20.48
N SER A 47 6.66 -17.73 21.41
CA SER A 47 8.03 -18.17 21.08
C SER A 47 8.06 -19.63 20.62
N SER A 48 8.39 -19.87 19.34
CA SER A 48 8.53 -21.24 18.78
C SER A 48 9.71 -21.98 19.41
N PRO A 49 9.59 -23.29 19.74
CA PRO A 49 8.42 -24.17 19.60
C PRO A 49 7.41 -24.02 20.74
N VAL A 50 6.11 -24.08 20.42
CA VAL A 50 5.00 -23.83 21.38
C VAL A 50 4.13 -25.07 21.56
N SER A 51 3.57 -25.28 22.75
CA SER A 51 2.56 -26.34 22.96
C SER A 51 1.33 -26.09 22.09
N ALA A 52 0.79 -27.15 21.48
CA ALA A 52 -0.44 -27.08 20.68
C ALA A 52 -1.61 -26.43 21.45
N ASP A 53 -1.72 -26.70 22.76
CA ASP A 53 -2.75 -26.11 23.61
C ASP A 53 -2.57 -24.59 23.77
N ALA A 54 -1.34 -24.10 23.85
CA ALA A 54 -1.08 -22.67 23.94
C ALA A 54 -1.44 -21.93 22.64
N VAL A 55 -1.26 -22.58 21.47
CA VAL A 55 -1.76 -22.03 20.18
C VAL A 55 -3.29 -21.99 20.18
N ARG A 56 -3.94 -23.03 20.71
CA ARG A 56 -5.41 -23.08 20.83
C ARG A 56 -5.92 -21.98 21.77
N ASP A 57 -5.25 -21.76 22.90
CA ASP A 57 -5.61 -20.73 23.87
C ASP A 57 -5.39 -19.32 23.31
N ALA A 58 -4.28 -19.08 22.60
CA ALA A 58 -4.05 -17.82 21.91
C ALA A 58 -5.13 -17.50 20.86
N LEU A 59 -5.66 -18.51 20.15
CA LEU A 59 -6.79 -18.31 19.23
C LEU A 59 -8.11 -18.07 19.99
N ARG A 60 -8.30 -18.71 21.15
CA ARG A 60 -9.46 -18.50 22.03
C ARG A 60 -9.48 -17.09 22.62
N ASP A 61 -8.32 -16.49 22.91
CA ASP A 61 -8.23 -15.11 23.39
C ASP A 61 -8.80 -14.11 22.38
N ILE A 62 -8.69 -14.43 21.08
CA ILE A 62 -9.31 -13.67 19.98
C ILE A 62 -10.74 -14.16 19.67
N SER A 63 -11.33 -14.99 20.53
CA SER A 63 -12.66 -15.59 20.37
C SER A 63 -12.80 -16.48 19.14
N ILE A 64 -11.71 -17.09 18.67
CA ILE A 64 -11.71 -18.05 17.56
C ILE A 64 -11.68 -19.46 18.14
N PHE A 65 -12.80 -20.17 18.02
CA PHE A 65 -12.93 -21.53 18.53
C PHE A 65 -12.65 -22.57 17.42
N LEU A 66 -11.61 -23.35 17.64
CA LEU A 66 -11.26 -24.53 16.84
C LEU A 66 -12.06 -25.75 17.29
N SER A 67 -12.62 -26.49 16.34
CA SER A 67 -13.18 -27.82 16.60
C SER A 67 -12.07 -28.79 16.99
N ASP A 68 -12.41 -29.87 17.68
CA ASP A 68 -11.41 -30.87 18.06
C ASP A 68 -10.82 -31.61 16.83
N GLU A 69 -11.61 -31.72 15.74
CA GLU A 69 -11.16 -32.24 14.44
C GLU A 69 -10.11 -31.32 13.80
N ASP A 70 -10.41 -30.01 13.70
CA ASP A 70 -9.50 -29.00 13.14
C ASP A 70 -8.22 -28.88 13.98
N TYR A 71 -8.35 -28.98 15.30
CA TYR A 71 -7.23 -28.99 16.23
C TYR A 71 -6.31 -30.21 15.99
N ALA A 72 -6.89 -31.39 15.78
CA ALA A 72 -6.14 -32.59 15.44
C ALA A 72 -5.40 -32.46 14.09
N HIS A 73 -6.04 -31.87 13.08
CA HIS A 73 -5.42 -31.59 11.78
C HIS A 73 -4.29 -30.57 11.86
N MET A 74 -4.46 -29.49 12.63
CA MET A 74 -3.40 -28.51 12.90
C MET A 74 -2.19 -29.18 13.55
N CYS A 75 -2.44 -29.99 14.57
CA CYS A 75 -1.43 -30.77 15.26
C CYS A 75 -0.69 -31.74 14.30
N GLU A 76 -1.39 -32.39 13.38
CA GLU A 76 -0.80 -33.29 12.38
C GLU A 76 0.11 -32.55 11.40
N ALA A 77 -0.35 -31.42 10.87
CA ALA A 77 0.34 -30.69 9.83
C ALA A 77 1.59 -29.93 10.31
N TYR A 78 1.59 -29.43 11.55
CA TYR A 78 2.62 -28.50 12.04
C TYR A 78 3.42 -29.00 13.25
N ALA A 79 3.33 -30.30 13.58
CA ALA A 79 4.10 -30.85 14.69
C ALA A 79 5.62 -30.81 14.43
N THR A 80 6.35 -30.17 15.33
CA THR A 80 7.83 -30.19 15.35
C THR A 80 8.32 -31.05 16.51
N GLY A 81 8.78 -32.25 16.18
CA GLY A 81 9.39 -33.17 17.14
C GLY A 81 8.35 -33.98 17.91
N ALA A 82 8.30 -35.29 17.65
CA ALA A 82 7.74 -36.24 18.58
C ALA A 82 8.72 -36.34 19.76
N ALA A 83 8.36 -35.82 20.94
CA ALA A 83 8.95 -36.32 22.16
C ALA A 83 8.60 -37.82 22.24
N HIS A 84 9.53 -38.67 21.78
CA HIS A 84 9.44 -40.11 21.91
C HIS A 84 9.18 -40.44 23.38
N GLY A 85 7.96 -40.90 23.69
CA GLY A 85 7.68 -41.62 24.93
C GLY A 85 7.22 -40.81 26.14
N GLN A 86 6.83 -39.53 26.01
CA GLN A 86 6.10 -38.85 27.08
C GLN A 86 4.83 -38.21 26.55
N GLN A 87 3.71 -38.44 27.23
CA GLN A 87 2.38 -37.87 26.99
C GLN A 87 2.33 -36.34 27.23
N GLY A 88 3.42 -35.62 26.98
CA GLY A 88 3.59 -34.20 27.31
C GLY A 88 3.79 -33.37 26.05
N ALA A 89 2.82 -32.49 25.79
CA ALA A 89 2.84 -31.36 24.85
C ALA A 89 3.36 -31.64 23.44
N ARG A 90 2.43 -31.80 22.49
CA ARG A 90 2.75 -31.76 21.06
C ARG A 90 3.21 -30.35 20.71
N MET A 91 4.47 -30.20 20.28
CA MET A 91 5.01 -28.90 19.92
C MET A 91 4.64 -28.55 18.48
N ILE A 92 4.26 -27.29 18.26
CA ILE A 92 3.86 -26.75 16.96
C ILE A 92 4.85 -25.70 16.51
N ASP A 93 5.20 -25.75 15.23
CA ASP A 93 5.94 -24.69 14.56
C ASP A 93 5.02 -23.53 14.19
N THR A 94 5.04 -22.48 15.00
CA THR A 94 4.25 -21.26 14.77
C THR A 94 4.58 -20.54 13.46
N PRO A 95 5.85 -20.35 13.02
CA PRO A 95 6.13 -19.68 11.75
C PRO A 95 5.60 -20.44 10.53
N ALA A 96 5.66 -21.78 10.52
CA ALA A 96 5.07 -22.57 9.43
C ALA A 96 3.54 -22.45 9.39
N LEU A 97 2.89 -22.38 10.56
CA LEU A 97 1.45 -22.14 10.65
C LEU A 97 1.07 -20.75 10.13
N ILE A 98 1.78 -19.70 10.56
CA ILE A 98 1.56 -18.31 10.11
C ILE A 98 1.77 -18.20 8.60
N HIS A 99 2.86 -18.76 8.08
CA HIS A 99 3.13 -18.78 6.64
C HIS A 99 2.02 -19.48 5.87
N SER A 100 1.48 -20.58 6.41
CA SER A 100 0.40 -21.32 5.77
C SER A 100 -0.92 -20.59 5.82
N LEU A 101 -1.31 -20.02 6.97
CA LEU A 101 -2.48 -19.16 7.11
C LEU A 101 -2.43 -18.00 6.11
N SER A 102 -1.26 -17.41 5.94
CA SER A 102 -1.06 -16.22 5.12
C SER A 102 -0.91 -16.51 3.61
N THR A 103 -0.73 -17.77 3.22
CA THR A 103 -0.49 -18.16 1.82
C THR A 103 -1.56 -19.08 1.25
N ALA A 104 -2.07 -20.02 2.04
CA ALA A 104 -3.03 -21.04 1.59
C ALA A 104 -4.36 -20.50 1.04
N PRO A 105 -4.98 -19.42 1.57
CA PRO A 105 -6.30 -18.98 1.10
C PRO A 105 -6.25 -18.21 -0.22
N LEU A 106 -5.06 -17.84 -0.70
CA LEU A 106 -4.90 -17.00 -1.88
C LEU A 106 -4.74 -17.86 -3.14
N MET A 107 -5.57 -17.58 -4.14
CA MET A 107 -5.37 -18.07 -5.50
C MET A 107 -4.00 -17.61 -6.03
N PRO A 108 -3.31 -18.39 -6.89
CA PRO A 108 -1.96 -18.06 -7.36
C PRO A 108 -1.81 -16.64 -7.90
N ARG A 109 -2.85 -16.16 -8.60
CA ARG A 109 -2.93 -14.80 -9.14
C ARG A 109 -2.93 -13.73 -8.04
N ARG A 110 -3.80 -13.85 -7.04
CA ARG A 110 -3.85 -12.95 -5.89
C ARG A 110 -2.57 -13.02 -5.05
N LYS A 111 -2.03 -14.23 -4.88
CA LYS A 111 -0.75 -14.43 -4.19
C LYS A 111 0.36 -13.62 -4.85
N TYR A 112 0.47 -13.68 -6.18
CA TYR A 112 1.48 -12.90 -6.91
C TYR A 112 1.34 -11.39 -6.71
N ALA A 113 0.11 -10.86 -6.74
CA ALA A 113 -0.14 -9.45 -6.47
C ALA A 113 0.28 -9.04 -5.05
N VAL A 114 -0.03 -9.87 -4.05
CA VAL A 114 0.40 -9.63 -2.66
C VAL A 114 1.92 -9.73 -2.54
N ASP A 115 2.59 -10.67 -3.21
CA ASP A 115 4.05 -10.79 -3.22
C ASP A 115 4.71 -9.51 -3.75
N LEU A 116 4.13 -8.89 -4.79
CA LEU A 116 4.61 -7.61 -5.32
C LEU A 116 4.46 -6.47 -4.31
N VAL A 117 3.34 -6.43 -3.59
CA VAL A 117 3.11 -5.46 -2.51
C VAL A 117 4.17 -5.62 -1.42
N ILE A 118 4.39 -6.85 -0.93
CA ILE A 118 5.39 -7.12 0.12
C ILE A 118 6.80 -6.72 -0.33
N ARG A 119 7.21 -7.09 -1.56
CA ARG A 119 8.53 -6.70 -2.10
C ARG A 119 8.71 -5.19 -2.22
N LYS A 120 7.62 -4.45 -2.43
CA LYS A 120 7.67 -2.99 -2.48
C LYS A 120 7.82 -2.38 -1.09
N LEU A 121 7.16 -2.95 -0.08
CA LEU A 121 7.18 -2.46 1.29
C LEU A 121 8.46 -2.84 2.05
N ASP A 122 9.03 -4.01 1.76
CA ASP A 122 10.26 -4.53 2.37
C ASP A 122 11.24 -5.01 1.27
N PRO A 123 11.91 -4.07 0.57
CA PRO A 123 12.86 -4.42 -0.48
C PRO A 123 14.15 -5.07 0.04
N SER A 124 14.50 -4.82 1.31
CA SER A 124 15.67 -5.39 1.98
C SER A 124 15.41 -6.82 2.49
N GLY A 125 14.15 -7.25 2.57
CA GLY A 125 13.78 -8.59 3.04
C GLY A 125 14.02 -8.76 4.54
N THR A 126 13.85 -7.70 5.31
CA THR A 126 14.01 -7.71 6.78
C THR A 126 12.90 -8.47 7.49
N GLY A 127 11.76 -8.67 6.85
CA GLY A 127 10.56 -9.29 7.44
C GLY A 127 9.67 -8.30 8.19
N THR A 128 10.04 -7.02 8.23
CA THR A 128 9.34 -5.94 8.92
C THR A 128 9.19 -4.71 8.03
N VAL A 129 8.02 -4.08 8.08
CA VAL A 129 7.70 -2.81 7.43
C VAL A 129 7.74 -1.72 8.49
N SER A 130 8.83 -0.96 8.51
CA SER A 130 9.04 0.16 9.43
C SER A 130 8.62 1.50 8.81
N TYR A 131 8.46 2.52 9.66
CA TYR A 131 8.27 3.91 9.22
C TYR A 131 9.34 4.35 8.21
N SER A 132 10.61 4.02 8.46
CA SER A 132 11.72 4.40 7.58
C SER A 132 11.53 3.86 6.16
N SER A 133 11.21 2.57 6.05
CA SER A 133 10.96 1.92 4.75
C SER A 133 9.79 2.57 4.00
N LEU A 134 8.71 2.94 4.70
CA LEU A 134 7.58 3.64 4.10
C LEU A 134 7.96 5.05 3.62
N SER A 135 8.70 5.82 4.43
CA SER A 135 9.11 7.19 4.09
C SER A 135 10.03 7.26 2.85
N GLU A 136 10.82 6.21 2.61
CA GLU A 136 11.67 6.11 1.41
C GLU A 136 10.86 5.88 0.13
N HIS A 137 9.76 5.10 0.22
CA HIS A 137 8.98 4.66 -0.93
C HIS A 137 7.75 5.54 -1.21
N TYR A 138 7.25 6.24 -0.20
CA TYR A 138 6.05 7.07 -0.28
C TYR A 138 6.38 8.51 0.11
N ASP A 139 6.10 9.42 -0.83
CA ASP A 139 6.29 10.86 -0.65
C ASP A 139 5.09 11.46 0.12
N VAL A 140 5.26 11.64 1.42
CA VAL A 140 4.23 12.16 2.34
C VAL A 140 3.89 13.62 2.07
N LEU A 141 4.83 14.40 1.50
CA LEU A 141 4.63 15.82 1.16
C LEU A 141 3.52 16.03 0.12
N ARG A 142 3.23 15.00 -0.68
CA ARG A 142 2.18 15.05 -1.70
C ARG A 142 0.80 14.71 -1.16
N HIS A 143 0.68 14.38 0.13
CA HIS A 143 -0.60 14.13 0.78
C HIS A 143 -1.44 15.43 0.78
N PRO A 144 -2.73 15.39 0.41
CA PRO A 144 -3.56 16.59 0.28
C PRO A 144 -3.67 17.36 1.59
N GLU A 145 -3.75 16.67 2.73
CA GLU A 145 -3.85 17.30 4.05
C GLU A 145 -2.53 17.94 4.50
N VAL A 146 -1.38 17.37 4.11
CA VAL A 146 -0.06 17.96 4.39
C VAL A 146 0.15 19.18 3.52
N ARG A 147 -0.19 19.09 2.23
CA ARG A 147 -0.11 20.22 1.28
C ARG A 147 -1.01 21.39 1.69
N ASN A 148 -2.14 21.13 2.32
CA ASN A 148 -3.04 22.15 2.85
C ASN A 148 -2.64 22.65 4.25
N GLY A 149 -1.62 22.05 4.87
CA GLY A 149 -1.14 22.38 6.22
C GLY A 149 -2.07 21.92 7.35
N ALA A 150 -3.00 21.00 7.07
CA ALA A 150 -3.96 20.48 8.05
C ALA A 150 -3.35 19.37 8.94
N ARG A 151 -2.38 18.62 8.43
CA ARG A 151 -1.63 17.59 9.18
C ARG A 151 -0.14 17.71 8.91
N SER A 152 0.69 17.32 9.86
CA SER A 152 2.13 17.16 9.65
C SER A 152 2.44 15.84 8.92
N GLU A 153 3.66 15.71 8.41
CA GLU A 153 4.11 14.47 7.75
C GLU A 153 4.07 13.27 8.71
N SER A 154 4.55 13.44 9.95
CA SER A 154 4.51 12.39 10.97
C SER A 154 3.07 11.96 11.25
N ASP A 155 2.13 12.89 11.38
CA ASP A 155 0.72 12.56 11.68
C ASP A 155 0.08 11.70 10.59
N VAL A 156 0.49 11.86 9.32
CA VAL A 156 -0.04 11.04 8.21
C VAL A 156 0.49 9.62 8.27
N VAL A 157 1.75 9.43 8.66
CA VAL A 157 2.31 8.08 8.80
C VAL A 157 1.81 7.42 10.08
N ASP A 158 1.66 8.16 11.17
CA ASP A 158 1.05 7.66 12.40
C ASP A 158 -0.40 7.22 12.13
N ALA A 159 -1.16 8.02 11.38
CA ALA A 159 -2.50 7.64 10.94
C ALA A 159 -2.54 6.37 10.06
N PHE A 160 -1.44 6.01 9.39
CA PHE A 160 -1.34 4.72 8.70
C PHE A 160 -1.23 3.58 9.72
N PHE A 161 -0.32 3.70 10.68
CA PHE A 161 -0.11 2.69 11.73
C PHE A 161 -1.28 2.59 12.72
N ASP A 162 -2.07 3.65 12.89
CA ASP A 162 -3.31 3.64 13.68
C ASP A 162 -4.30 2.56 13.19
N ASN A 163 -4.29 2.22 11.91
CA ASN A 163 -5.12 1.13 11.37
C ASN A 163 -4.73 -0.26 11.91
N PHE A 164 -3.49 -0.37 12.38
CA PHE A 164 -2.87 -1.57 12.95
C PHE A 164 -2.64 -1.44 14.47
N ALA A 165 -3.12 -0.37 15.10
CA ALA A 165 -2.97 -0.19 16.54
C ALA A 165 -3.79 -1.23 17.32
N ILE A 166 -3.21 -1.73 18.41
CA ILE A 166 -3.86 -2.66 19.34
C ILE A 166 -4.13 -1.90 20.62
N ASP A 167 -5.41 -1.80 20.99
CA ASP A 167 -5.85 -1.27 22.28
C ASP A 167 -5.26 0.12 22.62
N GLY A 168 -5.07 0.97 21.60
CA GLY A 168 -4.52 2.32 21.75
C GLY A 168 -3.00 2.41 21.89
N SER A 169 -2.28 1.28 21.77
CA SER A 169 -0.81 1.29 21.68
C SER A 169 -0.40 1.60 20.23
N PRO A 170 0.34 2.70 19.98
CA PRO A 170 0.84 3.01 18.65
C PRO A 170 1.83 1.93 18.22
N MET A 171 1.72 1.51 16.97
CA MET A 171 2.57 0.48 16.40
C MET A 171 3.68 1.13 15.57
N GLU A 172 4.93 0.85 15.89
CA GLU A 172 6.09 1.45 15.19
C GLU A 172 6.53 0.61 13.97
N GLN A 173 6.20 -0.67 13.96
CA GLN A 173 6.63 -1.64 12.96
C GLN A 173 5.53 -2.67 12.70
N LEU A 174 5.40 -3.10 11.44
CA LEU A 174 4.42 -4.09 10.99
C LEU A 174 5.16 -5.30 10.40
N THR A 175 4.89 -6.51 10.85
CA THR A 175 5.52 -7.69 10.23
C THR A 175 4.93 -7.99 8.85
N VAL A 176 5.73 -8.62 7.99
CA VAL A 176 5.29 -9.05 6.65
C VAL A 176 4.10 -10.00 6.73
N ALA A 177 4.04 -10.84 7.76
CA ALA A 177 2.92 -11.75 8.00
C ALA A 177 1.63 -10.98 8.31
N GLU A 178 1.69 -9.96 9.17
CA GLU A 178 0.56 -9.07 9.48
C GLU A 178 0.05 -8.36 8.23
N MET A 179 0.95 -7.73 7.46
CA MET A 179 0.58 -7.06 6.20
C MET A 179 -0.08 -8.03 5.21
N ARG A 180 0.46 -9.25 5.07
CA ARG A 180 -0.12 -10.29 4.21
C ARG A 180 -1.52 -10.71 4.67
N MET A 181 -1.73 -10.82 5.98
CA MET A 181 -3.03 -11.14 6.56
C MET A 181 -4.06 -10.03 6.35
N TYR A 182 -3.63 -8.78 6.44
CA TYR A 182 -4.47 -7.64 6.06
C TYR A 182 -4.91 -7.73 4.59
N CYS A 183 -3.99 -8.04 3.67
CA CYS A 183 -4.32 -8.25 2.25
C CYS A 183 -5.27 -9.44 2.02
N ILE A 184 -5.17 -10.52 2.80
CA ILE A 184 -6.14 -11.63 2.75
C ILE A 184 -7.53 -11.17 3.13
N GLY A 185 -7.64 -10.36 4.18
CA GLY A 185 -8.90 -9.78 4.61
C GLY A 185 -9.58 -8.96 3.50
N VAL A 186 -8.80 -8.11 2.84
CA VAL A 186 -9.30 -7.35 1.69
C VAL A 186 -9.64 -8.26 0.51
N SER A 187 -8.83 -9.28 0.25
CA SER A 187 -9.10 -10.30 -0.77
C SER A 187 -10.45 -10.99 -0.52
N MET A 188 -10.80 -11.32 0.72
CA MET A 188 -12.10 -11.94 1.05
C MET A 188 -13.30 -11.03 0.75
N LEU A 189 -13.12 -9.70 0.78
CA LEU A 189 -14.16 -8.73 0.43
C LEU A 189 -14.34 -8.57 -1.08
N ILE A 190 -13.26 -8.73 -1.86
CA ILE A 190 -13.25 -8.51 -3.29
C ILE A 190 -13.53 -9.83 -4.02
N LYS A 191 -14.64 -9.86 -4.75
CA LYS A 191 -15.09 -11.06 -5.48
C LYS A 191 -14.22 -11.36 -6.69
N GLU A 192 -13.93 -10.36 -7.53
CA GLU A 192 -13.17 -10.54 -8.77
C GLU A 192 -11.66 -10.40 -8.57
N ASP A 193 -10.90 -11.31 -9.16
CA ASP A 193 -9.43 -11.31 -9.04
C ASP A 193 -8.80 -10.09 -9.72
N THR A 194 -9.37 -9.63 -10.83
CA THR A 194 -8.95 -8.42 -11.56
C THR A 194 -9.08 -7.17 -10.71
N ASP A 195 -10.18 -7.05 -9.96
CA ASP A 195 -10.41 -5.92 -9.07
C ASP A 195 -9.44 -5.95 -7.89
N PHE A 196 -9.11 -7.13 -7.37
CA PHE A 196 -8.14 -7.27 -6.29
C PHE A 196 -6.72 -6.89 -6.74
N GLU A 197 -6.31 -7.33 -7.94
CA GLU A 197 -5.04 -6.90 -8.53
C GLU A 197 -5.00 -5.39 -8.74
N LEU A 198 -6.06 -4.83 -9.32
CA LEU A 198 -6.16 -3.40 -9.55
C LEU A 198 -6.11 -2.62 -8.23
N TRP A 199 -6.73 -3.16 -7.18
CA TRP A 199 -6.64 -2.61 -5.83
C TRP A 199 -5.19 -2.64 -5.33
N CYS A 200 -4.49 -3.77 -5.37
CA CYS A 200 -3.07 -3.86 -4.96
C CYS A 200 -2.20 -2.86 -5.73
N THR A 201 -2.37 -2.81 -7.05
CA THR A 201 -1.61 -1.94 -7.93
C THR A 201 -1.82 -0.46 -7.63
N ARG A 202 -3.08 -0.04 -7.41
CA ARG A 202 -3.41 1.35 -7.11
C ARG A 202 -3.06 1.73 -5.68
N ALA A 203 -3.47 0.92 -4.71
CA ALA A 203 -3.28 1.20 -3.28
C ALA A 203 -1.79 1.32 -2.93
N PHE A 204 -0.96 0.43 -3.48
CA PHE A 204 0.48 0.42 -3.22
C PHE A 204 1.28 1.02 -4.36
N CYS A 205 0.67 1.68 -5.35
CA CYS A 205 1.35 2.31 -6.49
C CYS A 205 2.38 1.39 -7.18
N LEU A 206 2.05 0.11 -7.41
CA LEU A 206 3.00 -0.88 -7.94
C LEU A 206 3.53 -0.50 -9.34
N ASP A 207 2.71 0.19 -10.15
CA ASP A 207 3.08 0.66 -11.49
C ASP A 207 4.01 1.88 -11.48
N ARG A 208 4.17 2.57 -10.34
CA ARG A 208 4.97 3.79 -10.28
C ARG A 208 6.45 3.44 -10.12
N PRO A 209 7.35 3.93 -11.01
CA PRO A 209 8.79 3.75 -10.84
C PRO A 209 9.27 4.38 -9.53
N LYS A 210 10.28 3.77 -8.90
CA LYS A 210 10.87 4.25 -7.64
C LYS A 210 11.38 5.68 -7.82
N LEU A 211 11.12 6.54 -6.83
CA LEU A 211 11.67 7.90 -6.81
C LEU A 211 13.12 7.80 -6.34
N GLU A 212 14.07 7.92 -7.27
CA GLU A 212 15.50 7.96 -6.97
C GLU A 212 15.86 9.31 -6.32
N GLN A 213 15.73 9.41 -4.99
CA GLN A 213 15.95 10.65 -4.23
C GLN A 213 17.36 11.24 -4.45
N GLY A 214 18.35 10.42 -4.83
CA GLY A 214 19.73 10.85 -5.09
C GLY A 214 20.09 11.22 -6.54
N LYS A 215 19.25 10.90 -7.53
CA LYS A 215 19.54 11.20 -8.96
C LYS A 215 18.91 12.49 -9.46
N GLY A 216 18.04 13.12 -8.66
CA GLY A 216 17.11 14.14 -9.14
C GLY A 216 17.26 15.52 -8.52
N VAL A 217 18.39 15.88 -7.90
CA VAL A 217 18.61 17.28 -7.45
C VAL A 217 19.52 18.06 -8.41
N SER A 218 20.28 17.41 -9.29
CA SER A 218 21.09 18.12 -10.31
C SER A 218 20.36 18.40 -11.62
N GLU A 219 19.17 17.83 -11.86
CA GLU A 219 18.43 17.96 -13.12
C GLU A 219 16.99 18.46 -12.96
N VAL A 220 16.67 19.17 -11.86
CA VAL A 220 15.51 20.07 -11.90
C VAL A 220 15.92 21.36 -12.61
N THR A 221 16.22 21.24 -13.91
CA THR A 221 16.16 22.38 -14.83
C THR A 221 14.68 22.74 -14.91
N GLY A 222 14.33 23.87 -14.29
CA GLY A 222 12.97 24.21 -13.91
C GLY A 222 11.90 23.81 -14.93
N SER A 223 10.92 23.04 -14.48
CA SER A 223 9.70 22.69 -15.22
C SER A 223 8.84 23.90 -15.61
N ARG A 224 9.31 25.13 -15.34
CA ARG A 224 8.67 26.40 -15.72
C ARG A 224 9.07 26.87 -17.12
N THR A 225 10.22 26.46 -17.67
CA THR A 225 10.65 26.89 -19.02
C THR A 225 10.09 26.00 -20.13
N TYR A 226 9.93 24.69 -19.89
CA TYR A 226 9.46 23.74 -20.92
C TYR A 226 7.93 23.62 -21.04
N SER A 227 7.15 24.26 -20.17
CA SER A 227 5.68 24.23 -20.25
C SER A 227 5.11 25.20 -21.31
N ARG A 228 5.93 26.10 -21.88
CA ARG A 228 5.46 27.09 -22.87
C ARG A 228 5.89 26.82 -24.30
N GLN A 229 6.78 25.85 -24.52
CA GLN A 229 7.19 25.44 -25.86
C GLN A 229 6.62 24.05 -26.18
N SER A 230 5.56 24.07 -26.97
CA SER A 230 5.44 23.17 -28.12
C SER A 230 5.33 21.67 -27.82
N ARG A 231 4.16 21.21 -27.39
CA ARG A 231 3.77 19.79 -27.51
C ARG A 231 2.81 19.47 -28.65
N LEU A 232 2.28 20.47 -29.37
CA LEU A 232 1.36 20.19 -30.49
C LEU A 232 1.88 20.61 -31.86
N LEU A 233 2.74 21.62 -31.96
CA LEU A 233 3.42 21.97 -33.20
C LEU A 233 4.88 22.25 -32.85
N GLY A 234 5.80 21.51 -33.49
CA GLY A 234 7.22 21.82 -33.44
C GLY A 234 7.49 23.25 -33.90
N GLU A 235 8.73 23.73 -33.69
CA GLU A 235 9.14 25.04 -34.19
C GLU A 235 8.70 25.20 -35.65
N GLU A 236 7.91 26.25 -35.89
CA GLU A 236 7.44 26.70 -37.22
C GLU A 236 6.31 25.93 -37.93
N ARG A 237 5.40 25.24 -37.23
CA ARG A 237 4.17 24.77 -37.89
C ARG A 237 2.95 25.66 -37.59
N GLN A 238 2.21 26.03 -38.63
CA GLN A 238 0.90 26.68 -38.57
C GLN A 238 -0.17 25.70 -38.05
N HIS A 239 -1.06 26.18 -37.19
CA HIS A 239 -2.20 25.40 -36.73
C HIS A 239 -3.17 25.15 -37.91
N PRO A 240 -3.73 23.94 -38.09
CA PRO A 240 -4.53 23.62 -39.27
C PRO A 240 -5.84 24.42 -39.40
N LEU A 241 -6.29 25.08 -38.32
CA LEU A 241 -7.50 25.90 -38.29
C LEU A 241 -7.25 27.42 -38.20
N TYR A 242 -6.00 27.86 -37.99
CA TYR A 242 -5.67 29.29 -37.83
C TYR A 242 -4.42 29.62 -38.64
N THR A 243 -4.53 30.64 -39.50
CA THR A 243 -3.45 31.10 -40.38
C THR A 243 -2.34 31.84 -39.66
N THR A 244 -2.59 32.37 -38.46
CA THR A 244 -1.61 33.11 -37.70
C THR A 244 -0.73 32.17 -36.89
N THR A 245 0.58 32.35 -37.01
CA THR A 245 1.55 31.63 -36.19
C THR A 245 1.64 32.29 -34.80
N ASN A 246 2.02 31.53 -33.77
CA ASN A 246 2.32 32.11 -32.44
C ASN A 246 3.36 33.25 -32.51
N GLY A 247 4.18 33.29 -33.57
CA GLY A 247 5.17 34.34 -33.81
C GLY A 247 4.61 35.65 -34.37
N GLU A 248 3.35 35.69 -34.79
CA GLU A 248 2.65 36.90 -35.29
C GLU A 248 1.68 37.48 -34.25
N TYR A 249 1.18 36.63 -33.34
CA TYR A 249 0.25 37.05 -32.30
C TYR A 249 0.88 38.09 -31.36
N GLY A 250 0.42 39.34 -31.44
CA GLY A 250 0.90 40.46 -30.63
C GLY A 250 2.03 41.29 -31.23
N LYS A 251 2.52 41.00 -32.45
CA LYS A 251 3.48 41.90 -33.15
C LYS A 251 2.83 43.17 -33.69
N GLU A 252 1.52 43.12 -33.93
CA GLU A 252 0.71 44.24 -34.42
C GLU A 252 0.20 45.14 -33.29
N SER A 253 0.51 44.83 -32.02
CA SER A 253 0.21 45.77 -30.93
C SER A 253 1.09 47.00 -31.12
N THR A 254 0.53 48.01 -31.77
CA THR A 254 1.08 49.36 -31.77
C THR A 254 1.34 49.74 -30.31
N SER A 255 2.57 50.12 -29.99
CA SER A 255 2.86 50.75 -28.70
C SER A 255 2.08 52.05 -28.69
N ALA A 256 0.85 52.02 -28.15
CA ALA A 256 0.16 53.24 -27.83
C ALA A 256 0.99 53.92 -26.75
N ASP A 257 1.50 55.12 -27.03
CA ASP A 257 2.08 56.00 -26.03
C ASP A 257 0.98 56.35 -25.02
N TYR A 258 0.87 55.52 -23.98
CA TYR A 258 -0.04 55.78 -22.87
C TYR A 258 0.50 56.98 -22.09
N SER A 259 0.08 58.18 -22.49
CA SER A 259 0.25 59.35 -21.63
C SER A 259 -0.60 59.13 -20.37
N LEU A 260 0.05 59.18 -19.21
CA LEU A 260 -0.64 59.10 -17.93
C LEU A 260 -1.69 60.22 -17.85
N PRO A 261 -2.96 59.92 -17.53
CA PRO A 261 -3.94 60.98 -17.34
C PRO A 261 -3.47 61.92 -16.23
N LYS A 262 -3.80 63.22 -16.33
CA LYS A 262 -3.30 64.29 -15.44
C LYS A 262 -3.54 64.05 -13.93
N TYR A 263 -4.48 63.16 -13.59
CA TYR A 263 -4.82 62.74 -12.22
C TYR A 263 -4.66 61.23 -12.00
N GLY A 264 -3.99 60.52 -12.90
CA GLY A 264 -3.71 59.09 -12.77
C GLY A 264 -2.69 58.87 -11.66
N LEU A 265 -3.14 58.26 -10.56
CA LEU A 265 -2.22 57.76 -9.54
C LEU A 265 -1.29 56.72 -10.19
N PRO A 266 0.03 56.77 -9.96
CA PRO A 266 0.93 55.73 -10.44
C PRO A 266 0.40 54.40 -9.88
N GLN A 267 0.20 53.41 -10.75
CA GLN A 267 -0.33 52.10 -10.35
C GLN A 267 0.64 51.44 -9.35
N GLN A 268 0.49 51.77 -8.07
CA GLN A 268 1.20 51.12 -6.96
C GLN A 268 0.45 49.90 -6.44
N PHE A 269 -0.69 49.56 -7.06
CA PHE A 269 -1.55 48.46 -6.64
C PHE A 269 -0.83 47.10 -6.59
N THR A 270 0.30 46.96 -7.30
CA THR A 270 1.08 45.71 -7.37
C THR A 270 2.51 45.82 -6.85
N ARG A 271 2.93 46.98 -6.31
CA ARG A 271 4.33 47.13 -5.87
C ARG A 271 4.68 46.30 -4.63
N ASN A 272 3.68 45.99 -3.79
CA ASN A 272 3.84 45.21 -2.55
C ASN A 272 3.04 43.90 -2.54
N LEU A 273 2.44 43.50 -3.66
CA LEU A 273 1.85 42.16 -3.77
C LEU A 273 3.00 41.15 -3.85
N LYS A 274 3.17 40.34 -2.78
CA LYS A 274 3.98 39.12 -2.88
C LYS A 274 3.47 38.36 -4.10
N GLY A 275 4.34 38.12 -5.08
CA GLY A 275 3.99 37.49 -6.34
C GLY A 275 3.34 36.12 -6.10
N CYS A 276 2.02 36.09 -6.00
CA CYS A 276 1.25 34.87 -6.02
C CYS A 276 1.29 34.42 -7.49
N THR A 277 2.09 33.42 -7.81
CA THR A 277 2.10 32.79 -9.13
C THR A 277 0.83 31.96 -9.28
N GLY A 278 -0.30 32.63 -9.42
CA GLY A 278 -1.60 32.09 -9.76
C GLY A 278 -2.22 33.04 -10.78
N GLY A 279 -2.09 32.68 -12.06
CA GLY A 279 -2.81 33.37 -13.13
C GLY A 279 -4.32 33.24 -12.91
N ALA A 280 -5.05 34.19 -13.49
CA ALA A 280 -6.48 34.39 -13.32
C ALA A 280 -7.31 33.11 -13.49
N THR A 281 -7.80 32.55 -12.38
CA THR A 281 -9.09 31.86 -12.33
C THR A 281 -10.10 32.78 -11.67
N SER A 282 -10.45 33.85 -12.38
CA SER A 282 -11.67 34.60 -12.11
C SER A 282 -12.19 35.13 -13.45
N MET A 283 -12.81 34.25 -14.21
CA MET A 283 -13.85 34.69 -15.13
C MET A 283 -14.90 33.59 -15.22
N ASN A 284 -15.94 33.75 -14.40
CA ASN A 284 -17.26 33.25 -14.73
C ASN A 284 -17.66 33.86 -16.09
N MET A 285 -17.88 33.00 -17.09
CA MET A 285 -19.05 33.04 -17.97
C MET A 285 -19.35 31.59 -18.37
#